data_AF-A0AAV6XXE9-F1
#
_entry.id   AF-A0AAV6XXE9-F1
#
_cell.length_a   1.000
_cell.length_b   1.000
_cell.length_c   1.000
_cell.angle_alpha   90.00
_cell.angle_beta   90.00
_cell.angle_gamma   90.00
#
_symmetry.space_group_name_H-M   'P 1'
#
loop_
_entity.id
_entity.type
_entity.pdbx_description
1 polymer ?
#
loop_
_entity_poly.entity_id
_entity_poly.type
_entity_poly.pdbx_seq_one_letter_code
_entity_poly.pdbx_strand_id
1 'polypeptide(L)'
;MGETIVIHWMHHCLYDVTGSDLNALRLLTSLRPKLITVVEQDLSHGRNSGAQLFGSQIRNIVVVGGQKRTGEVKVEWEDELVRVGFRPVSLAGNPAAQASLLLGKFPWQGYSLVEENECLKLGWKDFSLLTASAWKLSD
;
A
#
# COMPACT_ATOMS: atom_id res chain seq x y z
N MET A 1 -28.31 -8.76 -12.29
CA MET A 1 -27.00 -8.11 -12.52
C MET A 1 -26.25 -8.17 -11.20
N GLY A 2 -25.11 -8.83 -11.14
CA GLY A 2 -24.34 -8.97 -9.89
C GLY A 2 -23.64 -7.66 -9.52
N GLU A 3 -23.55 -7.38 -8.23
CA GLU A 3 -22.82 -6.22 -7.70
C GLU A 3 -21.34 -6.29 -8.07
N THR A 4 -20.73 -5.14 -8.38
CA THR A 4 -19.28 -5.05 -8.62
C THR A 4 -18.60 -4.67 -7.32
N ILE A 5 -17.85 -5.61 -6.76
CA ILE A 5 -17.09 -5.40 -5.52
C ILE A 5 -15.71 -4.86 -5.87
N VAL A 6 -15.35 -3.73 -5.26
CA VAL A 6 -14.01 -3.12 -5.29
C VAL A 6 -13.51 -2.99 -3.86
N ILE A 7 -12.27 -3.40 -3.61
CA ILE A 7 -11.63 -3.28 -2.30
C ILE A 7 -10.54 -2.22 -2.40
N HIS A 8 -10.51 -1.30 -1.43
CA HIS A 8 -9.42 -0.35 -1.24
C HIS A 8 -8.81 -0.58 0.13
N TRP A 9 -7.48 -0.69 0.19
CA TRP A 9 -6.75 -0.91 1.42
C TRP A 9 -5.52 -0.02 1.50
N MET A 10 -5.32 0.63 2.65
CA MET A 10 -4.09 1.34 2.98
C MET A 10 -3.39 0.63 4.13
N HIS A 11 -2.21 0.10 3.86
CA HIS A 11 -1.36 -0.56 4.86
C HIS A 11 -0.47 0.48 5.55
N HIS A 12 -0.47 0.48 6.89
CA HIS A 12 0.27 1.44 7.69
C HIS A 12 0.79 0.82 9.00
N CYS A 13 1.79 1.45 9.63
CA CYS A 13 2.33 0.99 10.93
C CYS A 13 1.66 1.59 12.18
N LEU A 14 0.49 2.23 12.04
CA LEU A 14 -0.20 2.83 13.19
C LEU A 14 -0.84 1.77 14.11
N TYR A 15 -1.48 0.77 13.52
CA TYR A 15 -2.12 -0.37 14.19
C TYR A 15 -2.34 -1.50 13.17
N ASP A 16 -2.65 -2.70 13.67
CA ASP A 16 -2.99 -3.85 12.84
C ASP A 16 -4.38 -3.67 12.21
N VAL A 17 -4.43 -3.65 10.87
CA VAL A 17 -5.66 -3.41 10.10
C VAL A 17 -6.37 -4.71 9.74
N THR A 18 -5.62 -5.79 9.52
CA THR A 18 -6.16 -7.08 9.06
C THR A 18 -6.49 -7.99 10.23
N GLY A 19 -5.80 -7.85 11.36
CA GLY A 19 -5.91 -8.73 12.53
C GLY A 19 -5.31 -10.10 12.25
N SER A 20 -5.93 -10.86 11.34
CA SER A 20 -5.40 -12.12 10.81
C SER A 20 -5.36 -12.10 9.29
N ASP A 21 -4.15 -12.10 8.74
CA ASP A 21 -3.93 -12.05 7.28
C ASP A 21 -4.55 -13.26 6.58
N LEU A 22 -4.55 -14.43 7.22
CA LEU A 22 -5.18 -15.63 6.69
C LEU A 22 -6.70 -15.48 6.55
N ASN A 23 -7.35 -14.84 7.52
CA ASN A 23 -8.79 -14.58 7.43
C ASN A 23 -9.09 -13.52 6.38
N ALA A 24 -8.28 -12.47 6.30
CA ALA A 24 -8.39 -11.46 5.25
C ALA A 24 -8.23 -12.09 3.86
N LEU A 25 -7.26 -13.00 3.65
CA LEU A 25 -7.11 -13.76 2.40
C LEU A 25 -8.33 -14.63 2.09
N ARG A 26 -8.88 -15.34 3.08
CA ARG A 26 -10.11 -16.13 2.91
C ARG A 26 -11.28 -15.27 2.47
N LEU A 27 -11.42 -14.07 3.03
CA LEU A 27 -12.45 -13.11 2.63
C LEU A 27 -12.24 -12.64 1.20
N LEU A 28 -11.00 -12.31 0.79
CA LEU A 28 -10.70 -11.94 -0.61
C LEU A 28 -11.10 -13.05 -1.59
N THR A 29 -10.75 -14.31 -1.27
CA THR A 29 -11.12 -15.46 -2.10
C THR A 29 -12.64 -15.69 -2.15
N SER A 30 -13.35 -15.47 -1.03
CA SER A 30 -14.81 -15.64 -0.96
C SER A 30 -15.57 -14.52 -1.67
N LEU A 31 -15.11 -13.28 -1.54
CA LEU A 31 -15.77 -12.10 -2.12
C LEU A 31 -15.52 -11.98 -3.63
N ARG A 32 -14.40 -12.54 -4.12
CA ARG A 32 -13.97 -12.45 -5.53
C ARG A 32 -14.11 -11.01 -6.07
N PRO A 33 -13.50 -10.01 -5.43
CA PRO A 33 -13.55 -8.62 -5.91
C PRO A 33 -13.02 -8.54 -7.34
N LYS A 34 -13.62 -7.66 -8.14
CA LYS A 34 -13.15 -7.44 -9.53
C LYS A 34 -11.87 -6.61 -9.56
N LEU A 35 -11.68 -5.74 -8.56
CA LEU A 35 -10.52 -4.88 -8.43
C LEU A 35 -10.16 -4.72 -6.95
N ILE A 36 -8.87 -4.83 -6.65
CA ILE A 36 -8.27 -4.48 -5.38
C ILE A 36 -7.28 -3.35 -5.64
N THR A 37 -7.30 -2.32 -4.80
CA THR A 37 -6.27 -1.26 -4.79
C THR A 37 -5.61 -1.25 -3.43
N VAL A 38 -4.29 -1.24 -3.41
CA VAL A 38 -3.48 -1.25 -2.19
C VAL A 38 -2.56 -0.04 -2.19
N VAL A 39 -2.42 0.63 -1.05
CA VAL A 39 -1.43 1.66 -0.81
C VAL A 39 -0.61 1.28 0.41
N GLU A 40 0.69 1.13 0.24
CA GLU A 40 1.62 0.70 1.29
C GLU A 40 2.58 1.84 1.67
N GLN A 41 2.95 1.91 2.94
CA GLN A 41 4.01 2.81 3.40
C GLN A 41 5.38 2.18 3.16
N ASP A 42 6.22 2.88 2.40
CA ASP A 42 7.60 2.47 2.15
C ASP A 42 8.47 2.82 3.37
N LEU A 43 8.58 1.88 4.31
CA LEU A 43 9.31 2.08 5.57
C LEU A 43 10.80 1.80 5.46
N SER A 44 11.21 1.18 4.36
CA SER A 44 12.58 0.88 4.04
C SER A 44 13.04 1.86 2.97
N HIS A 45 13.78 2.90 3.38
CA HIS A 45 14.96 3.50 2.72
C HIS A 45 15.23 4.92 3.29
N GLY A 46 15.36 5.04 4.61
CA GLY A 46 15.70 6.32 5.21
C GLY A 46 16.11 6.27 6.68
N ARG A 47 17.19 5.54 6.98
CA ARG A 47 18.00 5.87 8.16
C ARG A 47 18.69 7.22 7.87
N ASN A 48 18.00 8.34 8.12
CA ASN A 48 18.53 9.55 8.76
C ASN A 48 17.59 10.76 8.64
N SER A 49 17.31 11.36 9.81
CA SER A 49 17.08 12.80 10.02
C SER A 49 15.73 13.41 9.60
N GLY A 50 14.65 13.05 10.30
CA GLY A 50 13.36 13.75 10.24
C GLY A 50 12.61 13.70 11.57
N ALA A 51 13.29 14.00 12.68
CA ALA A 51 12.83 13.75 14.05
C ALA A 51 11.61 14.57 14.54
N GLN A 52 10.77 15.15 13.68
CA GLN A 52 9.64 15.97 14.14
C GLN A 52 8.26 15.66 13.51
N LEU A 53 8.13 14.73 12.56
CA LEU A 53 6.79 14.30 12.06
C LEU A 53 6.36 12.90 12.53
N PHE A 54 7.24 12.14 13.19
CA PHE A 54 7.00 10.74 13.53
C PHE A 54 6.83 10.48 15.05
N GLY A 55 6.35 11.45 15.84
CA GLY A 55 6.29 11.30 17.31
C GLY A 55 5.38 10.16 17.81
N SER A 56 4.27 9.88 17.12
CA SER A 56 3.38 8.75 17.43
C SER A 56 3.82 7.45 16.76
N GLN A 57 4.31 7.52 15.52
CA GLN A 57 4.80 6.35 14.76
C GLN A 57 6.10 5.78 15.37
N ILE A 58 7.06 6.61 15.78
CA ILE A 58 8.27 6.17 16.49
C ILE A 58 7.91 5.57 17.83
N ARG A 59 6.94 6.13 18.57
CA ARG A 59 6.52 5.53 19.85
C ARG A 59 5.92 4.14 19.63
N ASN A 60 5.11 3.95 18.60
CA ASN A 60 4.59 2.63 18.29
C ASN A 60 5.68 1.65 17.85
N ILE A 61 6.63 2.10 17.02
CA ILE A 61 7.75 1.27 16.53
C ILE A 61 8.77 0.94 17.64
N VAL A 62 9.11 1.89 18.52
CA VAL A 62 10.22 1.79 19.48
C VAL A 62 9.76 1.44 20.91
N VAL A 63 8.56 1.83 21.33
CA VAL A 63 8.07 1.65 22.71
C VAL A 63 6.94 0.62 22.83
N VAL A 64 6.17 0.39 21.75
CA VAL A 64 4.95 -0.44 21.79
C VAL A 64 5.03 -1.70 20.91
N GLY A 65 6.17 -1.94 20.24
CA GLY A 65 6.36 -3.11 19.38
C GLY A 65 5.41 -3.09 18.19
N GLY A 66 5.54 -2.06 17.34
CA GLY A 66 4.77 -1.93 16.11
C GLY A 66 4.91 -3.17 15.23
N GLN A 67 3.79 -3.52 14.60
CA GLN A 67 3.47 -4.77 13.86
C GLN A 67 2.98 -5.93 14.75
N LYS A 68 1.91 -6.56 14.27
CA LYS A 68 1.18 -7.75 14.81
C LYS A 68 1.65 -8.29 16.17
N ARG A 69 0.79 -8.13 17.18
CA ARG A 69 0.94 -8.80 18.49
C ARG A 69 0.59 -10.29 18.47
N THR A 70 0.04 -10.76 17.35
CA THR A 70 -0.20 -12.16 17.07
C THR A 70 1.10 -12.73 16.51
N GLY A 71 1.67 -13.80 17.07
CA GLY A 71 2.85 -14.49 16.50
C GLY A 71 2.61 -15.13 15.12
N GLU A 72 1.65 -14.62 14.35
CA GLU A 72 1.39 -14.97 12.97
C GLU A 72 2.50 -14.45 12.07
N VAL A 73 2.92 -15.31 11.14
CA VAL A 73 3.90 -14.98 10.10
C VAL A 73 3.37 -13.83 9.25
N LYS A 74 4.20 -12.81 9.02
CA LYS A 74 3.90 -11.72 8.11
C LYS A 74 3.69 -12.30 6.71
N VAL A 75 2.57 -11.93 6.11
CA VAL A 75 2.23 -12.35 4.76
C VAL A 75 2.79 -11.35 3.75
N GLU A 76 3.41 -11.86 2.69
CA GLU A 76 3.81 -11.06 1.54
C GLU A 76 2.61 -10.98 0.58
N TRP A 77 1.88 -9.88 0.64
CA TRP A 77 0.55 -9.75 0.02
C TRP A 77 0.56 -9.86 -1.51
N GLU A 78 1.62 -9.41 -2.17
CA GLU A 78 1.74 -9.53 -3.63
C GLU A 78 1.76 -10.99 -4.06
N ASP A 79 2.61 -11.81 -3.44
CA ASP A 79 2.73 -13.24 -3.72
C ASP A 79 1.42 -13.98 -3.46
N GLU A 80 0.71 -13.60 -2.40
CA GLU A 80 -0.60 -14.15 -2.06
C GLU A 80 -1.68 -13.81 -3.06
N LEU A 81 -1.76 -12.54 -3.47
CA LEU A 81 -2.73 -12.09 -4.45
C LEU A 81 -2.52 -12.83 -5.77
N VAL A 82 -1.27 -12.98 -6.20
CA VAL A 82 -0.93 -13.82 -7.36
C VAL A 82 -1.37 -15.27 -7.14
N ARG A 83 -1.07 -15.85 -5.97
CA ARG A 83 -1.42 -17.24 -5.64
C ARG A 83 -2.93 -17.51 -5.69
N VAL A 84 -3.76 -16.56 -5.27
CA VAL A 84 -5.23 -16.69 -5.28
C VAL A 84 -5.87 -16.21 -6.59
N GLY A 85 -5.07 -15.91 -7.62
CA GLY A 85 -5.53 -15.70 -9.00
C GLY A 85 -5.66 -14.25 -9.44
N PHE A 86 -5.23 -13.29 -8.62
CA PHE A 86 -5.14 -11.90 -9.06
C PHE A 86 -3.90 -11.66 -9.91
N ARG A 87 -4.00 -10.69 -10.81
CA ARG A 87 -2.86 -10.18 -11.58
C ARG A 87 -2.71 -8.70 -11.35
N PRO A 88 -1.47 -8.20 -11.30
CA PRO A 88 -1.22 -6.77 -11.22
C PRO A 88 -1.84 -6.05 -12.44
N VAL A 89 -2.25 -4.81 -12.19
CA VAL A 89 -2.79 -3.89 -13.19
C VAL A 89 -1.92 -2.65 -13.17
N SER A 90 -1.30 -2.38 -14.32
CA SER A 90 -0.51 -1.17 -14.49
C SER A 90 -1.30 0.09 -14.13
N LEU A 91 -0.75 0.88 -13.22
CA LEU A 91 -1.23 2.22 -12.88
C LEU A 91 -0.69 3.30 -13.82
N ALA A 92 0.07 2.92 -14.85
CA ALA A 92 0.55 3.83 -15.88
C ALA A 92 -0.61 4.51 -16.63
N GLY A 93 -0.37 5.71 -17.15
CA GLY A 93 -1.36 6.46 -17.91
C GLY A 93 -2.27 7.30 -17.02
N ASN A 94 -3.59 7.06 -17.06
CA ASN A 94 -4.56 7.95 -16.40
C ASN A 94 -4.37 8.11 -14.88
N PRO A 95 -4.15 7.04 -14.09
CA PRO A 95 -3.91 7.18 -12.65
C PRO A 95 -2.65 7.99 -12.34
N ALA A 96 -1.54 7.70 -13.03
CA ALA A 96 -0.30 8.44 -12.90
C ALA A 96 -0.48 9.92 -13.29
N ALA A 97 -1.13 10.22 -14.42
CA ALA A 97 -1.40 11.58 -14.86
C ALA A 97 -2.27 12.37 -13.86
N GLN A 98 -3.28 11.71 -13.26
CA GLN A 98 -4.09 12.31 -12.21
C GLN A 98 -3.27 12.60 -10.94
N ALA A 99 -2.42 11.66 -10.51
CA ALA A 99 -1.53 11.87 -9.38
C ALA A 99 -0.52 12.99 -9.64
N SER A 100 0.09 13.06 -10.83
CA SER A 100 0.97 14.16 -11.24
C SER A 100 0.26 15.51 -11.22
N LEU A 101 -0.99 15.57 -11.71
CA LEU A 101 -1.79 16.79 -11.65
C LEU A 101 -2.07 17.22 -10.21
N LEU A 102 -2.38 16.27 -9.32
CA LEU A 102 -2.60 16.56 -7.90
C LEU A 102 -1.34 17.11 -7.24
N LEU A 103 -0.16 16.55 -7.53
CA LEU A 103 1.11 17.07 -7.02
C LEU A 103 1.37 18.50 -7.51
N GLY A 104 1.10 18.77 -8.79
CA GLY A 104 1.24 20.12 -9.38
C GLY A 104 0.30 21.18 -8.82
N LYS A 105 -0.76 20.79 -8.08
CA LYS A 105 -1.69 21.74 -7.43
C LYS A 105 -1.13 22.36 -6.15
N PHE A 106 -0.13 21.75 -5.53
CA PHE A 106 0.42 22.22 -4.26
C PHE A 106 1.81 22.84 -4.47
N PRO A 107 2.15 23.94 -3.77
CA PRO A 107 3.42 24.64 -3.94
C PRO A 107 4.62 23.89 -3.31
N TRP A 108 4.49 22.59 -3.03
CA TRP A 108 5.50 21.79 -2.34
C TRP A 108 6.51 21.22 -3.32
N GLN A 109 7.72 21.78 -3.29
CA GLN A 109 8.84 21.24 -4.05
C GLN A 109 9.45 20.03 -3.35
N GLY A 110 9.73 18.97 -4.10
CA GLY A 110 10.43 17.79 -3.60
C GLY A 110 9.63 16.50 -3.68
N TYR A 111 8.31 16.54 -3.88
CA TYR A 111 7.56 15.33 -4.19
C TYR A 111 7.90 14.82 -5.59
N SER A 112 8.09 13.50 -5.71
CA SER A 112 8.31 12.81 -6.96
C SER A 112 7.29 11.69 -7.13
N LEU A 113 6.99 11.37 -8.38
CA LEU A 113 6.12 10.26 -8.73
C LEU A 113 6.88 9.37 -9.70
N VAL A 114 7.00 8.07 -9.37
CA VAL A 114 7.74 7.09 -10.17
C VAL A 114 6.82 5.93 -10.49
N GLU A 115 6.70 5.60 -11.77
CA GLU A 115 6.07 4.36 -12.22
C GLU A 115 7.12 3.24 -12.21
N GLU A 116 6.89 2.20 -11.42
CA GLU A 116 7.83 1.08 -11.29
C GLU A 116 7.06 -0.20 -11.00
N ASN A 117 7.38 -1.30 -11.70
CA ASN A 117 6.77 -2.62 -11.50
C ASN A 117 5.22 -2.58 -11.48
N GLU A 118 4.63 -1.90 -12.46
CA GLU A 118 3.16 -1.71 -12.58
C GLU A 118 2.51 -0.90 -11.44
N CYS A 119 3.31 -0.44 -10.48
CA CYS A 119 2.91 0.34 -9.33
C CYS A 119 3.26 1.82 -9.53
N LEU A 120 2.67 2.66 -8.68
CA LEU A 120 2.92 4.08 -8.63
C LEU A 120 3.50 4.47 -7.28
N LYS A 121 4.73 4.97 -7.27
CA LYS A 121 5.47 5.34 -6.05
C LYS A 121 5.47 6.84 -5.86
N LEU A 122 5.01 7.30 -4.71
CA LEU A 122 5.15 8.67 -4.25
C LEU A 122 6.42 8.77 -3.40
N GLY A 123 7.34 9.62 -3.83
CA GLY A 123 8.55 9.94 -3.11
C GLY A 123 8.60 11.39 -2.63
N TRP A 124 9.52 11.67 -1.72
CA TRP A 124 9.97 13.00 -1.35
C TRP A 124 11.49 13.04 -1.37
N LYS A 125 12.06 13.84 -2.30
CA LYS A 125 13.49 13.85 -2.62
C LYS A 125 13.95 12.42 -2.96
N ASP A 126 14.93 11.90 -2.24
CA ASP A 126 15.50 10.57 -2.43
C ASP A 126 14.80 9.49 -1.59
N PHE A 127 13.69 9.83 -0.90
CA PHE A 127 12.95 8.91 -0.04
C PHE A 127 11.66 8.46 -0.73
N SER A 128 11.45 7.15 -0.84
CA SER A 128 10.13 6.61 -1.18
C SER A 128 9.23 6.70 0.05
N LEU A 129 7.97 7.13 -0.14
CA LEU A 129 7.01 7.33 0.95
C LEU A 129 5.86 6.32 0.88
N LEU A 130 5.24 6.20 -0.29
CA LEU A 130 4.08 5.35 -0.52
C LEU A 130 4.20 4.62 -1.86
N THR A 131 3.81 3.35 -1.88
CA THR A 131 3.64 2.57 -3.10
C THR A 131 2.15 2.25 -3.28
N ALA A 132 1.58 2.62 -4.42
CA ALA A 132 0.22 2.24 -4.80
C ALA A 132 0.25 1.14 -5.86
N SER A 133 -0.58 0.11 -5.70
CA SER A 133 -0.74 -1.00 -6.63
C SER A 133 -2.21 -1.34 -6.84
N ALA A 134 -2.52 -1.96 -7.98
CA ALA A 134 -3.86 -2.43 -8.31
C ALA A 134 -3.82 -3.85 -8.84
N TRP A 135 -4.87 -4.62 -8.54
CA TRP A 135 -4.93 -6.05 -8.80
C TRP A 135 -6.31 -6.41 -9.32
N LYS A 136 -6.39 -7.13 -10.44
CA LYS A 136 -7.65 -7.64 -10.99
C LYS A 136 -7.68 -9.15 -10.89
N LEU A 137 -8.87 -9.69 -10.65
CA LEU A 137 -9.05 -11.14 -10.71
C LEU A 137 -8.88 -11.60 -12.16
N SER A 138 -8.11 -12.67 -12.38
CA SER A 138 -8.04 -13.31 -13.70
C SER A 138 -9.37 -14.02 -13.97
N ASP A 139 -9.94 -13.83 -15.16
CA ASP A 139 -11.14 -14.53 -15.61
C ASP A 139 -10.91 -16.05 -15.70
#